data_AF-A0AAD7PS18-F1
#
_entry.id   AF-A0AAD7PS18-F1
#
_cell.length_a   1.000
_cell.length_b   1.000
_cell.length_c   1.000
_cell.angle_alpha   90.00
_cell.angle_beta   90.00
_cell.angle_gamma   90.00
#
_symmetry.space_group_name_H-M   'P 1'
#
loop_
_entity.id
_entity.type
_entity.pdbx_description
1 polymer ?
#
loop_
_entity_poly.entity_id
_entity_poly.type
_entity_poly.pdbx_seq_one_letter_code
_entity_poly.pdbx_strand_id
1 'polypeptide(L)'
;MGPKEGNTVEQILRETTPENVEALLEAARYDDMEDVVSLASAGVSLDSKDSQGRTALHMAAANGHLGILEYLISGGVDVSASNMEKNTPLHWAC
;
A
#
# COMPACT_ATOMS: atom_id res chain seq x y z
N MET A 1 3.87 39.56 8.81
CA MET A 1 4.04 38.98 10.16
C MET A 1 2.77 38.21 10.47
N GLY A 2 2.90 36.93 10.82
CA GLY A 2 1.77 36.06 11.21
C GLY A 2 1.56 34.91 10.21
N PRO A 3 1.67 33.65 10.62
CA PRO A 3 2.08 32.56 9.75
C PRO A 3 0.90 31.90 9.03
N LYS A 4 1.13 31.38 7.81
CA LYS A 4 0.35 30.23 7.31
C LYS A 4 1.05 28.97 7.80
N GLU A 5 1.08 28.84 9.12
CA GLU A 5 1.31 27.59 9.81
C GLU A 5 0.06 26.76 9.59
N GLY A 6 0.22 25.72 8.80
CA GLY A 6 -0.82 24.74 8.51
C GLY A 6 -0.22 23.49 7.88
N ASN A 7 1.02 23.15 8.25
CA ASN A 7 1.45 21.76 8.23
C ASN A 7 0.70 21.11 9.41
N THR A 8 -0.59 20.87 9.21
CA THR A 8 -1.51 20.55 10.28
C THR A 8 -1.14 19.18 10.78
N VAL A 9 -0.93 19.04 12.08
CA VAL A 9 -0.75 17.77 12.80
C VAL A 9 -1.78 16.70 12.40
N GLU A 10 -2.93 17.08 11.86
CA GLU A 10 -3.93 16.17 11.28
C GLU A 10 -3.49 15.49 9.96
N GLN A 11 -2.63 16.11 9.13
CA GLN A 11 -2.04 15.42 7.98
C GLN A 11 -0.97 14.40 8.41
N ILE A 12 -0.25 14.68 9.51
CA ILE A 12 0.73 13.77 10.11
C ILE A 12 0.02 12.59 10.80
N LEU A 13 -1.14 12.80 11.42
CA LEU A 13 -1.92 11.72 12.06
C LEU A 13 -2.68 10.80 11.09
N ARG A 14 -2.72 11.11 9.79
CA ARG A 14 -3.16 10.17 8.74
C ARG A 14 -2.08 9.14 8.39
N GLU A 15 -0.87 9.29 8.94
CA GLU A 15 0.19 8.30 8.84
C GLU A 15 -0.29 7.01 9.52
N THR A 16 -0.64 6.00 8.71
CA THR A 16 -0.81 4.60 9.10
C THR A 16 -1.95 4.29 10.09
N THR A 17 -3.19 4.67 9.77
CA THR A 17 -4.33 3.95 10.38
C THR A 17 -4.43 2.54 9.76
N PRO A 18 -4.82 1.50 10.53
CA PRO A 18 -5.08 0.17 10.00
C PRO A 18 -6.10 0.18 8.84
N GLU A 19 -7.05 1.11 8.87
CA GLU A 19 -8.07 1.30 7.83
C GLU A 19 -7.45 1.70 6.47
N ASN A 20 -6.42 2.56 6.48
CA ASN A 20 -5.74 2.98 5.26
C ASN A 20 -4.92 1.84 4.62
N VAL A 21 -4.37 0.96 5.47
CA VAL A 21 -3.64 -0.22 4.99
C VAL A 21 -4.60 -1.21 4.34
N GLU A 22 -5.73 -1.49 4.99
CA GLU A 22 -6.76 -2.37 4.43
C GLU A 22 -7.28 -1.85 3.09
N ALA A 23 -7.55 -0.54 2.99
CA ALA A 23 -8.00 0.08 1.75
C ALA A 23 -6.98 -0.10 0.61
N LEU A 24 -5.69 0.09 0.88
CA LEU A 24 -4.65 -0.13 -0.13
C LEU A 24 -4.57 -1.59 -0.57
N LEU A 25 -4.67 -2.53 0.37
CA LEU A 25 -4.64 -3.96 0.06
C LEU A 25 -5.86 -4.39 -0.76
N GLU A 26 -7.04 -3.85 -0.47
CA GLU A 26 -8.27 -4.19 -1.19
C GLU A 26 -8.29 -3.58 -2.60
N ALA A 27 -7.82 -2.33 -2.75
CA ALA A 27 -7.61 -1.72 -4.07
C ALA A 27 -6.66 -2.57 -4.93
N ALA A 28 -5.54 -3.02 -4.34
CA ALA A 28 -4.62 -3.93 -5.01
C ALA A 28 -5.19 -5.33 -5.27
N ARG A 29 -6.19 -5.78 -4.51
CA ARG A 29 -6.88 -7.07 -4.74
C ARG A 29 -7.83 -7.01 -5.93
N TYR A 30 -8.49 -5.88 -6.16
CA TYR A 30 -9.55 -5.75 -7.18
C TYR A 30 -9.16 -4.98 -8.44
N ASP A 31 -7.87 -4.76 -8.67
CA ASP A 31 -7.37 -3.99 -9.82
C ASP A 31 -7.83 -2.51 -9.83
N ASP A 32 -8.00 -1.91 -8.64
CA ASP A 32 -8.38 -0.51 -8.50
C ASP A 32 -7.15 0.41 -8.48
N MET A 33 -6.63 0.72 -9.67
CA MET A 33 -5.49 1.62 -9.83
C MET A 33 -5.78 3.04 -9.33
N GLU A 34 -7.02 3.53 -9.47
CA GLU A 34 -7.38 4.89 -9.08
C GLU A 34 -7.25 5.07 -7.57
N ASP A 35 -7.75 4.10 -6.79
CA ASP A 35 -7.62 4.11 -5.34
C ASP A 35 -6.16 3.89 -4.90
N VAL A 36 -5.40 3.00 -5.55
CA VAL A 36 -3.96 2.82 -5.26
C VAL A 36 -3.19 4.13 -5.41
N VAL A 37 -3.40 4.85 -6.51
CA VAL A 37 -2.73 6.13 -6.77
C VAL A 37 -3.21 7.23 -5.82
N SER A 38 -4.52 7.27 -5.53
CA SER A 38 -5.11 8.25 -4.61
C SER A 38 -4.60 8.07 -3.19
N LEU A 39 -4.52 6.83 -2.70
CA LEU A 39 -3.98 6.50 -1.38
C LEU A 39 -2.48 6.81 -1.29
N ALA A 40 -1.70 6.47 -2.32
CA ALA A 40 -0.29 6.83 -2.39
C ALA A 40 -0.09 8.35 -2.34
N SER A 41 -0.90 9.10 -3.09
CA SER A 41 -0.87 10.57 -3.11
C SER A 41 -1.30 11.19 -1.78
N ALA A 42 -2.13 10.49 -1.01
CA ALA A 42 -2.52 10.86 0.35
C ALA A 42 -1.45 10.52 1.41
N GLY A 43 -0.31 9.94 1.01
CA GLY A 43 0.81 9.61 1.89
C GLY A 43 0.73 8.22 2.52
N VAL A 44 -0.17 7.34 2.05
CA VAL A 44 -0.19 5.95 2.50
C VAL A 44 1.05 5.24 1.95
N SER A 45 1.84 4.62 2.84
CA SER A 45 3.01 3.84 2.42
C SER A 45 2.59 2.59 1.65
N LEU A 46 3.15 2.42 0.44
CA LEU A 46 2.88 1.27 -0.42
C LEU A 46 3.42 -0.06 0.15
N ASP A 47 4.38 0.03 1.08
CA ASP A 47 4.96 -1.10 1.82
C ASP A 47 4.20 -1.45 3.11
N SER A 48 3.09 -0.76 3.38
CA SER A 48 2.33 -1.01 4.59
C SER A 48 1.88 -2.47 4.67
N LYS A 49 2.00 -3.01 5.88
CA LYS A 49 1.61 -4.38 6.21
C LYS A 49 0.36 -4.38 7.05
N ASP A 50 -0.57 -5.26 6.71
CA ASP A 50 -1.73 -5.52 7.55
C ASP A 50 -1.37 -6.37 8.78
N SER A 51 -2.39 -6.74 9.57
CA SER A 51 -2.23 -7.58 10.76
C SER A 51 -1.67 -8.98 10.50
N GLN A 52 -1.62 -9.44 9.25
CA GLN A 52 -1.06 -10.73 8.83
C GLN A 52 0.31 -10.57 8.14
N GLY A 53 0.86 -9.36 8.11
CA GLY A 53 2.11 -9.06 7.43
C GLY A 53 2.01 -8.99 5.90
N ARG A 54 0.80 -8.95 5.35
CA ARG A 54 0.54 -8.90 3.91
C ARG A 54 0.66 -7.45 3.43
N THR A 55 1.17 -7.28 2.21
CA THR A 55 1.30 -5.97 1.54
C THR A 55 0.37 -5.92 0.34
N ALA A 56 0.18 -4.74 -0.24
CA ALA A 56 -0.52 -4.56 -1.51
C ALA A 56 0.06 -5.46 -2.63
N LEU A 57 1.39 -5.68 -2.61
CA LEU A 57 2.08 -6.52 -3.57
C LEU A 57 1.65 -8.00 -3.47
N HIS A 58 1.34 -8.50 -2.27
CA HIS A 58 0.79 -9.86 -2.12
C HIS A 58 -0.59 -9.98 -2.78
N MET A 59 -1.44 -8.95 -2.62
CA MET A 59 -2.80 -8.95 -3.17
C MET A 59 -2.80 -8.85 -4.69
N ALA A 60 -1.98 -7.95 -5.24
CA ALA A 60 -1.83 -7.81 -6.69
C ALA A 60 -1.25 -9.09 -7.33
N ALA A 61 -0.23 -9.69 -6.71
CA ALA A 61 0.36 -10.94 -7.19
C ALA A 61 -0.65 -12.09 -7.20
N ALA A 62 -1.40 -12.28 -6.11
CA ALA A 62 -2.43 -13.33 -5.99
C ALA A 62 -3.51 -13.29 -7.06
N ASN A 63 -3.82 -12.10 -7.57
CA ASN A 63 -4.89 -11.91 -8.54
C ASN A 63 -4.35 -11.64 -9.96
N GLY A 64 -3.04 -11.63 -10.16
CA GLY A 64 -2.42 -11.40 -11.46
C GLY A 64 -2.58 -9.97 -11.98
N HIS A 65 -2.74 -8.97 -11.10
CA HIS A 65 -2.95 -7.57 -11.48
C HIS A 65 -1.62 -6.89 -11.82
N LEU A 66 -1.11 -7.15 -13.04
CA LEU A 66 0.21 -6.70 -13.47
C LEU A 66 0.37 -5.17 -13.40
N GLY A 67 -0.64 -4.40 -13.79
CA GLY A 67 -0.54 -2.93 -13.80
C GLY A 67 -0.27 -2.38 -12.40
N ILE A 68 -1.04 -2.82 -11.40
CA ILE A 68 -0.81 -2.44 -10.01
C ILE A 68 0.55 -2.96 -9.52
N LEU A 69 0.92 -4.19 -9.87
CA LEU A 69 2.21 -4.76 -9.47
C LEU A 69 3.39 -3.93 -9.99
N GLU A 70 3.36 -3.54 -11.27
CA GLU A 70 4.36 -2.65 -11.88
C GLU A 70 4.41 -1.28 -11.20
N TYR A 71 3.25 -0.67 -10.93
CA TYR A 71 3.17 0.60 -10.22
C TYR A 71 3.81 0.51 -8.83
N LEU A 72 3.43 -0.49 -8.03
CA LEU A 72 3.97 -0.70 -6.69
C LEU A 72 5.50 -0.90 -6.74
N ILE A 73 6.01 -1.75 -7.63
CA ILE A 73 7.45 -1.99 -7.81
C ILE A 73 8.18 -0.70 -8.21
N SER A 74 7.60 0.10 -9.10
CA SER A 74 8.17 1.40 -9.50
C SER A 74 8.24 2.39 -8.33
N GLY A 75 7.36 2.23 -7.34
CA GLY A 75 7.36 2.98 -6.09
C GLY A 75 8.47 2.59 -5.10
N GLY A 76 9.29 1.58 -5.42
CA GLY A 76 10.45 1.18 -4.60
C GLY A 76 10.10 0.30 -3.40
N VAL A 77 8.95 -0.38 -3.44
CA VAL A 77 8.51 -1.32 -2.40
C VAL A 77 9.46 -2.51 -2.21
N ASP A 78 9.49 -3.10 -1.02
CA ASP A 78 10.20 -4.35 -0.77
C ASP A 78 9.47 -5.53 -1.42
N VAL A 79 9.92 -5.91 -2.61
CA VAL A 79 9.39 -7.07 -3.36
C VAL A 79 9.58 -8.41 -2.65
N SER A 80 10.49 -8.46 -1.67
CA SER A 80 10.79 -9.66 -0.88
C SER A 80 10.06 -9.69 0.46
N ALA A 81 9.21 -8.71 0.75
CA ALA A 81 8.47 -8.62 2.00
C ALA A 81 7.72 -9.92 2.28
N SER A 82 8.01 -10.57 3.41
CA SER A 82 7.30 -11.79 3.80
C SER A 82 6.15 -11.50 4.78
N ASN A 83 5.05 -12.24 4.63
CA ASN A 83 3.95 -12.27 5.60
C ASN A 83 4.29 -13.14 6.83
N MET A 84 3.34 -13.30 7.77
CA MET A 84 3.55 -14.12 8.99
C MET A 84 3.82 -15.61 8.72
N GLU A 85 3.41 -16.12 7.55
CA GLU A 85 3.67 -17.50 7.11
C GLU A 85 5.00 -17.63 6.34
N LYS A 86 5.79 -16.55 6.27
CA LYS A 86 7.03 -16.45 5.47
C LYS A 86 6.81 -16.53 3.95
N ASN A 87 5.57 -16.38 3.49
CA ASN A 87 5.26 -16.27 2.07
C ASN A 87 5.61 -14.86 1.59
N THR A 88 6.25 -14.77 0.43
CA THR A 88 6.48 -13.51 -0.30
C THR A 88 5.39 -13.30 -1.35
N PRO A 89 5.27 -12.11 -1.97
CA PRO A 89 4.32 -11.88 -3.07
C PRO A 89 4.44 -12.93 -4.18
N LEU A 90 5.66 -13.37 -4.51
CA LEU A 90 5.90 -14.40 -5.51
C LEU A 90 5.30 -15.77 -5.14
N HIS A 91 5.23 -16.11 -3.85
CA HIS A 91 4.57 -17.35 -3.43
C HIS A 91 3.06 -17.33 -3.66
N TRP A 92 2.48 -16.15 -3.82
CA TRP A 92 1.05 -15.95 -4.04
C TRP A 92 0.71 -15.77 -5.52
N ALA A 93 1.69 -15.56 -6.40
CA ALA A 93 1.46 -15.39 -7.83
C ALA A 93 0.72 -16.58 -8.47
N CYS A 94 -0.28 -16.27 -9.32
CA CYS A 94 -1.08 -17.26 -10.04
C CYS A 94 -0.44 -17.73 -11.36
#